data_AF-A0A1M7QSP5-F1
#
_entry.id   AF-A0A1M7QSP5-F1
#
_cell.length_a   1.000
_cell.length_b   1.000
_cell.length_c   1.000
_cell.angle_alpha   90.00
_cell.angle_beta   90.00
_cell.angle_gamma   90.00
#
_symmetry.space_group_name_H-M   'P 1'
#
loop_
_entity.id
_entity.type
_entity.pdbx_description
1 polymer ?
#
loop_
_entity_poly.entity_id
_entity_poly.type
_entity_poly.pdbx_seq_one_letter_code
_entity_poly.pdbx_strand_id
1 'polypeptide(L)' 'MNRELNEALKKYTEDIYLFAYDEEFNLIGETVVEGLDFMPTGGFTKGNKLYMKWVVDENPAFIEYTLNF' A
#
# COMPACT_ATOMS: atom_id res chain seq x y z
N MET A 1 -12.66 -10.69 -7.50
CA MET A 1 -11.63 -9.83 -8.12
C MET A 1 -10.48 -10.76 -8.47
N ASN A 2 -10.31 -10.99 -9.78
CA ASN A 2 -9.65 -12.16 -10.39
C ASN A 2 -8.11 -12.12 -10.30
N ARG A 3 -7.49 -13.31 -10.28
CA ARG A 3 -6.05 -13.55 -10.45
C ARG A 3 -5.46 -12.80 -11.65
N GLU A 4 -6.20 -12.74 -12.76
CA GLU A 4 -5.82 -12.01 -13.98
C GLU A 4 -5.72 -10.49 -13.76
N LEU A 5 -6.56 -9.92 -12.89
CA LEU A 5 -6.44 -8.50 -12.52
C LEU A 5 -5.20 -8.28 -11.66
N ASN A 6 -4.92 -9.18 -10.72
CA ASN A 6 -3.72 -9.09 -9.87
C ASN A 6 -2.43 -9.24 -10.69
N GLU A 7 -2.40 -10.13 -11.68
CA GLU A 7 -1.26 -10.26 -12.61
C GLU A 7 -1.15 -9.09 -13.59
N ALA A 8 -2.28 -8.52 -14.05
CA ALA A 8 -2.27 -7.33 -14.88
C ALA A 8 -1.88 -6.06 -14.11
N LEU A 9 -2.18 -5.98 -12.80
CA LEU A 9 -1.80 -4.87 -11.91
C LEU A 9 -0.33 -4.90 -11.50
N LYS A 10 0.34 -6.06 -11.53
CA LYS A 10 1.81 -6.17 -11.41
C LYS A 10 2.58 -5.45 -12.54
N LYS A 11 1.87 -4.92 -13.55
CA LYS A 11 2.46 -4.39 -14.78
C LYS A 11 2.79 -2.90 -14.73
N TYR A 12 2.41 -2.19 -13.66
CA TYR A 12 2.76 -0.79 -13.44
C TYR A 12 3.73 -0.69 -12.27
N THR A 13 5.02 -0.88 -12.58
CA THR A 13 6.11 -0.67 -11.65
C THR A 13 6.49 0.80 -11.69
N GLU A 14 6.06 1.55 -10.68
CA GLU A 14 6.43 2.95 -10.50
C GLU A 14 6.94 3.11 -9.07
N ASP A 15 7.83 4.07 -8.85
CA ASP A 15 8.28 4.39 -7.50
C ASP A 15 7.10 4.91 -6.67
N ILE A 16 6.92 4.35 -5.49
CA ILE A 16 5.81 4.70 -4.60
C ILE A 16 6.31 5.60 -3.49
N TYR A 17 5.70 6.77 -3.38
CA TYR A 17 6.01 7.76 -2.37
C TYR A 17 4.88 7.85 -1.36
N LEU A 18 5.24 7.97 -0.09
CA LEU A 18 4.32 8.14 1.02
C LEU A 18 4.57 9.50 1.65
N PHE A 19 3.50 10.28 1.80
CA PHE A 19 3.53 11.61 2.42
C PHE A 19 2.62 11.61 3.65
N ALA A 20 3.13 12.14 4.76
CA ALA A 20 2.39 12.31 6.00
C ALA A 20 2.15 13.80 6.25
N TYR A 21 0.92 14.14 6.62
CA TYR A 21 0.51 15.51 6.92
C TYR A 21 -0.09 15.58 8.32
N ASP A 22 0.05 16.73 8.98
CA ASP A 22 -0.68 17.03 10.21
C ASP A 22 -2.14 17.46 9.92
N GLU A 23 -2.89 17.80 10.99
CA GLU A 23 -4.30 18.23 10.88
C GLU A 23 -4.50 19.55 10.13
N GLU A 24 -3.43 20.35 9.98
CA GLU A 24 -3.43 21.62 9.25
C GLU A 24 -2.93 21.45 7.81
N PHE A 25 -2.70 20.21 7.36
CA PHE A 25 -2.12 19.86 6.08
C PHE A 25 -0.66 20.31 5.86
N ASN A 26 0.10 20.54 6.92
CA ASN A 26 1.54 20.71 6.81
C ASN A 26 2.21 19.35 6.59
N LEU A 27 3.20 19.30 5.70
CA LEU A 27 4.00 18.09 5.47
C LEU A 27 4.89 17.82 6.69
N ILE A 28 4.74 16.66 7.32
CA ILE A 28 5.51 16.26 8.51
C ILE A 28 6.47 15.09 8.25
N GLY A 29 6.35 14.43 7.10
CA GLY A 29 7.27 13.36 6.71
C GLY A 29 7.01 12.86 5.30
N GLU A 30 8.05 12.37 4.65
CA GLU A 30 7.98 11.71 3.35
C GLU A 30 8.96 10.53 3.30
N THR A 31 8.61 9.49 2.57
CA THR A 31 9.51 8.35 2.34
C THR A 31 9.18 7.64 1.03
N VAL A 32 10.20 7.02 0.42
CA VAL A 32 10.01 6.08 -0.69
C VAL A 32 9.68 4.71 -0.08
N VAL A 33 8.59 4.10 -0.53
CA VAL A 33 8.17 2.79 -0.05
C VAL A 33 8.86 1.71 -0.89
N GLU A 34 10.01 1.25 -0.41
CA GLU A 34 10.71 0.12 -1.00
C GLU A 34 9.92 -1.18 -0.80
N GLY A 35 9.88 -2.03 -1.85
CA GLY A 35 9.22 -3.34 -1.80
C GLY A 35 7.71 -3.33 -2.02
N LEU A 36 7.12 -2.17 -2.36
CA LEU A 36 5.73 -2.07 -2.81
C LEU A 36 5.71 -2.03 -4.34
N ASP A 37 5.52 -3.19 -4.97
CA ASP A 37 5.57 -3.32 -6.44
C ASP A 37 4.31 -2.77 -7.16
N PHE A 38 3.29 -2.35 -6.41
CA PHE A 38 2.04 -1.84 -6.97
C PHE A 38 1.31 -0.90 -6.01
N MET A 39 0.59 0.09 -6.55
CA MET A 39 -0.20 1.01 -5.75
C MET A 39 -1.38 0.30 -5.06
N PRO A 40 -1.57 0.48 -3.74
CA PRO A 40 -2.69 -0.10 -3.00
C PRO A 40 -4.05 0.40 -3.51
N THR A 41 -4.81 -0.44 -4.23
CA THR A 41 -6.20 -0.13 -4.60
C THR A 41 -7.16 -0.87 -3.67
N GLY A 42 -7.38 -0.32 -2.49
CA GLY A 42 -8.27 -0.91 -1.47
C GLY A 42 -7.52 -1.38 -0.22
N GLY A 43 -7.43 -0.49 0.76
CA GLY A 43 -6.82 -0.73 2.05
C GLY A 43 -7.34 0.25 3.10
N PHE A 44 -6.90 0.10 4.34
CA PHE A 44 -7.18 1.06 5.41
C PHE A 44 -5.92 1.24 6.27
N THR A 45 -5.80 2.41 6.87
CA THR A 45 -4.71 2.71 7.80
C THR A 45 -5.21 2.61 9.25
N LYS A 46 -4.38 2.07 10.15
CA LYS A 46 -4.63 2.05 11.58
C LYS A 46 -3.31 1.95 12.35
N GLY A 47 -3.05 2.89 13.26
CA GLY A 47 -1.89 2.85 14.16
C GLY A 47 -0.56 2.68 13.42
N ASN A 48 -0.21 3.66 12.58
CA ASN A 48 0.99 3.68 11.72
C ASN A 48 1.15 2.49 10.77
N LYS A 49 0.09 1.71 10.55
CA LYS A 49 0.10 0.56 9.65
C LYS A 49 -0.89 0.74 8.52
N LEU A 50 -0.49 0.28 7.33
CA LEU A 50 -1.37 0.14 6.17
C LEU A 50 -1.74 -1.32 6.00
N TYR A 51 -3.04 -1.59 5.98
CA TYR A 51 -3.61 -2.91 5.76
C TYR A 51 -4.21 -3.00 4.37
N MET A 52 -3.82 -4.03 3.62
CA MET A 52 -4.34 -4.27 2.28
C MET A 52 -4.92 -5.67 2.20
N LYS A 53 -6.12 -5.79 1.63
CA LYS A 53 -6.67 -7.10 1.31
C LYS A 53 -5.96 -7.64 0.08
N TRP A 54 -5.29 -8.78 0.24
CA TRP A 54 -4.68 -9.50 -0.85
C TRP A 54 -5.28 -10.91 -0.94
N VAL A 55 -5.30 -11.48 -2.13
CA VAL A 55 -5.78 -12.86 -2.32
C VAL A 55 -4.59 -13.66 -2.84
N VAL A 56 -4.17 -14.66 -2.05
CA VAL A 56 -3.16 -15.64 -2.44
C VAL A 56 -3.90 -16.95 -2.67
N ASP A 57 -4.01 -17.35 -3.93
CA ASP A 57 -4.88 -18.45 -4.39
C ASP A 57 -6.33 -18.31 -3.91
N GLU A 58 -6.82 -19.25 -3.10
CA GLU A 58 -8.18 -19.23 -2.54
C GLU A 58 -8.25 -18.59 -1.15
N ASN A 59 -7.10 -18.23 -0.57
CA ASN A 59 -7.04 -17.72 0.79
C ASN A 59 -6.98 -16.18 0.82
N PRO A 60 -7.92 -15.52 1.51
CA PRO A 60 -7.80 -14.10 1.78
C PRO A 60 -6.63 -13.87 2.75
N ALA A 61 -5.67 -13.07 2.33
CA ALA A 61 -4.55 -12.62 3.15
C ALA A 61 -4.65 -11.10 3.38
N PHE A 62 -4.00 -10.64 4.44
CA PHE A 62 -3.73 -9.22 4.62
C PHE A 62 -2.22 -9.01 4.46
N ILE A 63 -1.86 -8.01 3.66
CA ILE A 63 -0.50 -7.48 3.68
C ILE A 63 -0.51 -6.32 4.67
N GLU A 64 0.41 -6.37 5.62
CA GLU A 64 0.62 -5.32 6.62
C GLU A 64 1.93 -4.59 6.31
N TYR A 65 1.85 -3.28 6.10
CA TYR A 65 3.02 -2.41 6.04
C TYR A 65 3.11 -1.60 7.32
N THR A 66 4.29 -1.56 7.92
CA THR A 66 4.58 -0.64 9.03
C THR A 66 5.24 0.59 8.46
N LEU A 67 4.62 1.75 8.68
CA LEU A 67 5.10 3.03 8.20
C LEU A 67 5.87 3.70 9.34
N ASN A 68 7.18 3.84 9.17
CA ASN A 68 8.05 4.51 10.13
C ASN A 68 8.26 5.95 9.64
N PHE A 69 7.74 6.90 10.41
CA PHE A 69 7.91 8.34 10.20
C PHE A 69 8.64 8.93 11.39
#